data_AF-A0A7C5QJQ0-F1
#
_entry.id   AF-A0A7C5QJQ0-F1
#
_cell.length_a   1.000
_cell.length_b   1.000
_cell.length_c   1.000
_cell.angle_alpha   90.00
_cell.angle_beta   90.00
_cell.angle_gamma   90.00
#
_symmetry.space_group_name_H-M   'P 1'
#
loop_
_entity.id
_entity.type
_entity.pdbx_description
1 polymer ?
#
loop_
_entity_poly.entity_id
_entity_poly.type
_entity_poly.pdbx_seq_one_letter_code
_entity_poly.pdbx_strand_id
1 'polypeptide(L)'
;MKKAFFNYCLFFAFLTLAAVFCQSGLVAQENQVQKAKIFAEEYPLISDSDMYCSILIWDQALPELKIVGSEREEERAMMVDSDTFYVNKGREEGLEIGQMFLAIDIGPLLPKMGYVSQKKGKVRIIRLEDHMSVAKVEKSCGDVRVGNYLIPFKEKETVIGKDRGYDNSLKPGESLEGKVIYLDTDFNIASSGHWALINIGENQGIKTGQQMTIFRQKKPNFPREAIGNLVVIDTQKNTSTVRILSAREAVEKGDIVQVK
;
A
#
# COMPACT_ATOMS: atom_id res chain seq x y z
N MET A 1 -83.24 -4.03 -12.32
CA MET A 1 -82.20 -4.81 -11.60
C MET A 1 -81.12 -5.22 -12.60
N LYS A 2 -79.85 -4.80 -12.42
CA LYS A 2 -78.59 -5.26 -13.06
C LYS A 2 -77.63 -4.09 -13.36
N LYS A 3 -77.07 -3.45 -12.33
CA LYS A 3 -75.82 -2.66 -12.41
C LYS A 3 -75.20 -2.56 -11.00
N ALA A 4 -74.57 -3.63 -10.52
CA ALA A 4 -73.79 -3.58 -9.27
C ALA A 4 -72.69 -4.66 -9.17
N PHE A 5 -72.81 -5.78 -9.91
CA PHE A 5 -71.88 -6.90 -9.75
C PHE A 5 -70.57 -6.82 -10.56
N PHE A 6 -70.39 -5.83 -11.45
CA PHE A 6 -69.23 -5.79 -12.34
C PHE A 6 -68.02 -5.02 -11.77
N ASN A 7 -68.18 -4.24 -10.69
CA ASN A 7 -67.09 -3.40 -10.15
C ASN A 7 -66.26 -4.06 -9.04
N TYR A 8 -66.73 -5.14 -8.41
CA TYR A 8 -65.98 -5.78 -7.31
C TYR A 8 -64.87 -6.72 -7.79
N CYS A 9 -65.01 -7.35 -8.97
CA CYS A 9 -63.95 -8.21 -9.52
C CYS A 9 -62.74 -7.43 -10.02
N LEU A 10 -62.93 -6.24 -10.61
CA LEU A 10 -61.81 -5.41 -11.06
C LEU A 10 -60.98 -4.86 -9.88
N PHE A 11 -61.62 -4.55 -8.75
CA PHE A 11 -60.94 -4.03 -7.57
C PHE A 11 -60.10 -5.11 -6.86
N PHE A 12 -60.59 -6.35 -6.79
CA PHE A 12 -59.84 -7.47 -6.20
C PHE A 12 -58.65 -7.89 -7.07
N ALA A 13 -58.78 -7.83 -8.40
CA ALA A 13 -57.68 -8.11 -9.32
C ALA A 13 -56.57 -7.05 -9.29
N PHE A 14 -56.91 -5.78 -9.05
CA PHE A 14 -55.92 -4.71 -8.89
C PHE A 14 -55.17 -4.80 -7.55
N LEU A 15 -55.84 -5.22 -6.48
CA LEU A 15 -55.21 -5.34 -5.15
C LEU A 15 -54.19 -6.49 -5.10
N THR A 16 -54.45 -7.60 -5.78
CA THR A 16 -53.53 -8.74 -5.85
C THR A 16 -52.33 -8.46 -6.75
N LEU A 17 -52.51 -7.74 -7.87
CA LEU A 17 -51.41 -7.34 -8.74
C LEU A 17 -50.45 -6.37 -8.02
N ALA A 18 -50.98 -5.42 -7.24
CA ALA A 18 -50.17 -4.49 -6.46
C ALA A 18 -49.34 -5.19 -5.37
N ALA A 19 -49.89 -6.21 -4.70
CA ALA A 19 -49.17 -6.99 -3.69
C ALA A 19 -48.01 -7.80 -4.30
N VAL A 20 -48.19 -8.37 -5.50
CA VAL A 20 -47.15 -9.13 -6.21
C VAL A 20 -46.03 -8.20 -6.73
N PHE A 21 -46.37 -6.99 -7.20
CA PHE A 21 -45.37 -5.98 -7.59
C PHE A 21 -44.59 -5.39 -6.41
N CYS A 22 -45.20 -5.31 -5.22
CA CYS A 22 -44.51 -4.81 -4.02
C CYS A 22 -43.49 -5.83 -3.48
N GLN A 23 -43.81 -7.13 -3.56
CA GLN A 23 -42.89 -8.20 -3.14
C GLN A 23 -41.68 -8.35 -4.06
N SER A 24 -41.84 -8.21 -5.37
CA SER A 24 -40.71 -8.30 -6.32
C SER A 24 -39.74 -7.10 -6.20
N GLY A 25 -40.26 -5.91 -5.92
CA GLY A 25 -39.45 -4.71 -5.68
C GLY A 25 -38.57 -4.79 -4.43
N LEU A 26 -39.10 -5.32 -3.32
CA LEU A 26 -38.34 -5.49 -2.08
C LEU A 26 -37.22 -6.52 -2.23
N VAL A 27 -37.48 -7.66 -2.89
CA VAL A 27 -36.46 -8.69 -3.14
C VAL A 27 -35.35 -8.20 -4.09
N ALA A 28 -35.69 -7.38 -5.09
CA ALA A 28 -34.72 -6.76 -5.98
C ALA A 28 -33.85 -5.73 -5.24
N GLN A 29 -34.46 -4.93 -4.35
CA GLN A 29 -33.76 -3.94 -3.54
C GLN A 29 -32.84 -4.59 -2.50
N GLU A 30 -33.27 -5.66 -1.81
CA GLU A 30 -32.43 -6.42 -0.88
C GLU A 30 -31.23 -7.06 -1.59
N ASN A 31 -31.42 -7.65 -2.77
CA ASN A 31 -30.32 -8.22 -3.55
C ASN A 31 -29.31 -7.17 -4.01
N GLN A 32 -29.78 -5.99 -4.43
CA GLN A 32 -28.89 -4.89 -4.81
C GLN A 32 -28.12 -4.34 -3.60
N VAL A 33 -28.76 -4.23 -2.43
CA VAL A 33 -28.12 -3.80 -1.18
C VAL A 33 -27.12 -4.84 -0.68
N GLN A 34 -27.43 -6.13 -0.75
CA GLN A 34 -26.51 -7.21 -0.39
C GLN A 34 -25.31 -7.27 -1.33
N LYS A 35 -25.53 -7.17 -2.64
CA LYS A 35 -24.44 -7.10 -3.63
C LYS A 35 -23.56 -5.88 -3.39
N ALA A 36 -24.15 -4.71 -3.13
CA ALA A 36 -23.38 -3.51 -2.77
C ALA A 36 -22.58 -3.66 -1.47
N LYS A 37 -23.11 -4.36 -0.45
CA LYS A 37 -22.37 -4.69 0.78
C LYS A 37 -21.22 -5.66 0.56
N ILE A 38 -21.42 -6.71 -0.23
CA ILE A 38 -20.37 -7.69 -0.57
C ILE A 38 -19.23 -7.03 -1.34
N PHE A 39 -19.54 -6.14 -2.29
CA PHE A 39 -18.54 -5.35 -3.02
C PHE A 39 -17.88 -4.25 -2.16
N ALA A 40 -18.50 -3.81 -1.06
CA ALA A 40 -17.90 -2.87 -0.13
C ALA A 40 -16.87 -3.51 0.83
N GLU A 41 -16.86 -4.85 0.95
CA GLU A 41 -15.95 -5.56 1.87
C GLU A 41 -14.58 -5.92 1.28
N GLU A 42 -14.42 -5.89 -0.05
CA GLU A 42 -13.15 -6.18 -0.72
C GLU A 42 -12.55 -4.90 -1.33
N TYR A 43 -11.53 -4.36 -0.68
CA TYR A 43 -10.75 -3.21 -1.14
C TYR A 43 -9.29 -3.63 -1.39
N PRO A 44 -8.50 -2.86 -2.16
CA PRO A 44 -7.06 -3.09 -2.24
C PRO A 44 -6.44 -2.96 -0.85
N LEU A 45 -6.04 -4.09 -0.28
CA LEU A 45 -5.39 -4.16 1.02
C LEU A 45 -3.98 -3.55 0.93
N ILE A 46 -3.36 -3.67 -0.25
CA ILE A 46 -2.11 -3.00 -0.60
C ILE A 46 -2.41 -2.13 -1.82
N SER A 47 -2.25 -0.82 -1.65
CA SER A 47 -2.44 0.16 -2.70
C SER A 47 -1.21 0.31 -3.59
N ASP A 48 -1.40 0.93 -4.74
CA ASP A 48 -0.34 1.33 -5.65
C ASP A 48 0.73 2.21 -4.95
N SER A 49 0.27 3.10 -4.06
CA SER A 49 1.16 3.93 -3.26
C SER A 49 1.98 3.11 -2.26
N ASP A 50 1.39 2.07 -1.66
CA ASP A 50 2.12 1.18 -0.75
C ASP A 50 3.27 0.45 -1.48
N MET A 51 3.10 0.12 -2.75
CA MET A 51 4.12 -0.60 -3.51
C MET A 51 5.28 0.30 -3.94
N TYR A 52 4.97 1.52 -4.36
CA TYR A 52 5.89 2.40 -5.09
C TYR A 52 6.25 3.72 -4.38
N CYS A 53 5.63 4.01 -3.23
CA CYS A 53 5.90 5.20 -2.42
C CYS A 53 6.46 4.87 -1.02
N SER A 54 6.51 3.58 -0.66
CA SER A 54 6.94 3.14 0.67
C SER A 54 8.45 3.09 0.84
N ILE A 55 8.88 2.86 2.08
CA ILE A 55 10.29 2.66 2.45
C ILE A 55 10.77 1.23 2.24
N LEU A 56 12.09 1.06 2.12
CA LEU A 56 12.80 -0.22 2.19
C LEU A 56 14.16 -0.04 2.90
N ILE A 57 14.85 -1.15 3.12
CA ILE A 57 16.26 -1.16 3.53
C ILE A 57 17.11 -1.31 2.28
N TRP A 58 18.12 -0.47 2.13
CA TRP A 58 19.14 -0.59 1.10
C TRP A 58 20.45 -1.02 1.73
N ASP A 59 20.80 -2.29 1.53
CA ASP A 59 21.97 -2.95 2.12
C ASP A 59 23.06 -3.31 1.09
N GLN A 60 22.92 -2.80 -0.13
CA GLN A 60 23.83 -3.06 -1.26
C GLN A 60 24.56 -1.79 -1.73
N ALA A 61 25.44 -1.93 -2.72
CA ALA A 61 26.12 -0.80 -3.35
C ALA A 61 25.10 0.21 -3.89
N LEU A 62 25.45 1.50 -3.89
CA LEU A 62 24.58 2.55 -4.42
C LEU A 62 24.29 2.30 -5.91
N PRO A 63 23.06 2.56 -6.39
CA PRO A 63 22.76 2.42 -7.80
C PRO A 63 23.62 3.36 -8.66
N GLU A 64 23.93 2.92 -9.88
CA GLU A 64 24.73 3.73 -10.80
C GLU A 64 23.88 4.75 -11.58
N LEU A 65 22.61 4.42 -11.85
CA LEU A 65 21.68 5.32 -12.53
C LEU A 65 21.16 6.37 -11.56
N LYS A 66 21.26 7.63 -11.97
CA LYS A 66 20.94 8.79 -11.13
C LYS A 66 20.36 9.92 -11.95
N ILE A 67 19.41 10.63 -11.36
CA ILE A 67 18.90 11.90 -11.90
C ILE A 67 19.96 12.98 -11.70
N VAL A 68 20.42 13.58 -12.80
CA VAL A 68 21.52 14.57 -12.80
C VAL A 68 21.10 15.99 -13.13
N GLY A 69 19.86 16.19 -13.58
CA GLY A 69 19.29 17.52 -13.79
C GLY A 69 17.82 17.43 -14.15
N SER A 70 17.12 18.57 -14.21
CA SER A 70 15.72 18.66 -14.67
C SER A 70 15.55 19.78 -15.70
N GLU A 71 14.57 19.64 -16.60
CA GLU A 71 14.23 20.70 -17.56
C GLU A 71 13.80 22.00 -16.85
N ARG A 72 13.16 21.90 -15.69
CA ARG A 72 12.61 23.03 -14.92
C ARG A 72 13.36 23.29 -13.63
N GLU A 73 14.64 22.92 -13.58
CA GLU A 73 15.46 22.99 -12.35
C GLU A 73 15.59 24.41 -11.79
N GLU A 74 15.63 25.44 -12.65
CA GLU A 74 15.67 26.85 -12.25
C GLU A 74 14.34 27.35 -11.66
N GLU A 75 13.22 26.66 -11.93
CA GLU A 75 11.89 27.06 -11.48
C GLU A 75 11.49 26.35 -10.19
N ARG A 76 11.86 25.07 -10.05
CA ARG A 76 11.53 24.26 -8.88
C ARG A 76 12.51 23.10 -8.68
N ALA A 77 12.78 22.81 -7.41
CA ALA A 77 13.65 21.70 -7.02
C ALA A 77 12.99 20.31 -7.10
N MET A 78 11.65 20.25 -7.04
CA MET A 78 10.89 19.01 -7.02
C MET A 78 10.17 18.80 -8.34
N MET A 79 10.28 17.59 -8.87
CA MET A 79 9.58 17.13 -10.07
C MET A 79 8.29 16.42 -9.69
N VAL A 80 7.23 16.72 -10.43
CA VAL A 80 5.91 16.11 -10.29
C VAL A 80 5.56 15.32 -11.55
N ASP A 81 4.37 14.72 -11.55
CA ASP A 81 3.86 13.97 -12.70
C ASP A 81 3.98 14.77 -14.00
N SER A 82 4.47 14.08 -15.02
CA SER A 82 4.78 14.61 -16.34
C SER A 82 5.99 15.53 -16.50
N ASP A 83 6.73 15.84 -15.43
CA ASP A 83 8.01 16.53 -15.56
C ASP A 83 9.07 15.65 -16.22
N THR A 84 10.00 16.30 -16.90
CA THR A 84 11.12 15.72 -17.64
C THR A 84 12.44 16.01 -16.94
N PHE A 85 13.35 15.05 -17.02
CA PHE A 85 14.64 15.13 -16.35
C PHE A 85 15.72 14.31 -17.04
N TYR A 86 16.97 14.57 -16.66
CA TYR A 86 18.15 13.98 -17.26
C TYR A 86 18.73 12.89 -16.38
N VAL A 87 19.13 11.77 -17.00
CA VAL A 87 19.76 10.63 -16.33
C VAL A 87 21.17 10.45 -16.88
N ASN A 88 22.12 10.13 -16.00
CA ASN A 88 23.56 10.03 -16.28
C ASN A 88 24.01 8.88 -17.20
N LYS A 89 23.08 8.21 -17.87
CA LYS A 89 23.34 7.10 -18.78
C LYS A 89 22.38 7.18 -19.95
N GLY A 90 22.78 6.64 -21.10
CA GLY A 90 22.07 6.66 -22.37
C GLY A 90 22.22 5.35 -23.13
N ARG A 91 22.30 5.46 -24.46
CA ARG A 91 22.31 4.33 -25.39
C ARG A 91 23.53 3.43 -25.21
N GLU A 92 24.72 3.99 -25.02
CA GLU A 92 25.95 3.23 -24.91
C GLU A 92 26.03 2.42 -23.61
N GLU A 93 25.31 2.84 -22.57
CA GLU A 93 25.14 2.06 -21.33
C GLU A 93 23.94 1.10 -21.39
N GLY A 94 23.30 0.95 -22.55
CA GLY A 94 22.25 -0.04 -22.79
C GLY A 94 20.85 0.36 -22.33
N LEU A 95 20.56 1.66 -22.17
CA LEU A 95 19.20 2.11 -21.92
C LEU A 95 18.35 2.06 -23.19
N GLU A 96 17.06 1.80 -23.01
CA GLU A 96 16.07 1.74 -24.09
C GLU A 96 14.92 2.74 -23.86
N ILE A 97 14.37 3.28 -24.96
CA ILE A 97 13.17 4.11 -24.89
C ILE A 97 12.00 3.25 -24.41
N GLY A 98 11.21 3.79 -23.49
CA GLY A 98 10.09 3.10 -22.85
C GLY A 98 10.49 2.30 -21.61
N GLN A 99 11.78 2.14 -21.33
CA GLN A 99 12.25 1.46 -20.13
C GLN A 99 11.78 2.21 -18.87
N MET A 100 11.27 1.44 -17.91
CA MET A 100 10.70 1.95 -16.67
C MET A 100 11.67 1.76 -15.51
N PHE A 101 11.74 2.77 -14.64
CA PHE A 101 12.52 2.73 -13.42
C PHE A 101 11.68 3.18 -12.22
N LEU A 102 12.09 2.75 -11.04
CA LEU A 102 11.63 3.28 -9.77
C LEU A 102 12.68 4.27 -9.26
N ALA A 103 12.27 5.52 -9.05
CA ALA A 103 13.11 6.51 -8.39
C ALA A 103 13.15 6.20 -6.89
N ILE A 104 14.34 6.25 -6.29
CA ILE A 104 14.56 6.06 -4.86
C ILE A 104 15.48 7.14 -4.29
N ASP A 105 15.23 7.49 -3.04
CA ASP A 105 16.10 8.34 -2.22
C ASP A 105 16.76 7.48 -1.14
N ILE A 106 18.09 7.55 -1.03
CA ILE A 106 18.84 6.80 -0.02
C ILE A 106 18.96 7.68 1.21
N GLY A 107 18.26 7.31 2.28
CA GLY A 107 18.14 8.12 3.50
C GLY A 107 19.09 7.68 4.62
N PRO A 108 18.67 7.73 5.89
CA PRO A 108 19.54 7.50 7.04
C PRO A 108 19.97 6.04 7.19
N LEU A 109 21.18 5.83 7.72
CA LEU A 109 21.72 4.50 8.03
C LEU A 109 21.07 3.92 9.29
N LEU A 110 20.45 2.75 9.18
CA LEU A 110 20.10 1.90 10.32
C LEU A 110 21.26 0.95 10.64
N PRO A 111 21.82 1.01 11.86
CA PRO A 111 22.96 0.18 12.24
C PRO A 111 22.72 -1.30 11.98
N LYS A 112 23.70 -1.96 11.35
CA LYS A 112 23.70 -3.40 11.02
C LYS A 112 22.61 -3.84 10.02
N MET A 113 21.85 -2.91 9.44
CA MET A 113 20.78 -3.23 8.48
C MET A 113 21.01 -2.60 7.12
N GLY A 114 21.41 -1.32 7.06
CA GLY A 114 21.55 -0.60 5.80
C GLY A 114 20.80 0.74 5.84
N TYR A 115 20.70 1.41 4.70
CA TYR A 115 20.06 2.73 4.61
C TYR A 115 18.55 2.59 4.46
N VAL A 116 17.78 3.38 5.22
CA VAL A 116 16.34 3.50 4.96
C VAL A 116 16.17 4.30 3.67
N SER A 117 15.64 3.66 2.65
CA SER A 117 15.46 4.27 1.35
C SER A 117 13.98 4.44 1.06
N GLN A 118 13.62 5.60 0.52
CA GLN A 118 12.25 5.96 0.17
C GLN A 118 12.04 5.77 -1.32
N LYS A 119 10.97 5.07 -1.70
CA LYS A 119 10.54 5.02 -3.10
C LYS A 119 9.84 6.34 -3.44
N LYS A 120 10.24 6.99 -4.53
CA LYS A 120 9.79 8.33 -4.93
C LYS A 120 8.83 8.31 -6.11
N GLY A 121 8.68 7.18 -6.77
CA GLY A 121 7.71 7.01 -7.85
C GLY A 121 8.30 6.40 -9.12
N LYS A 122 7.43 6.19 -10.11
CA LYS A 122 7.76 5.53 -11.39
C LYS A 122 8.16 6.56 -12.43
N VAL A 123 9.19 6.24 -13.20
CA VAL A 123 9.71 7.09 -14.27
C VAL A 123 9.97 6.27 -15.53
N ARG A 124 9.93 6.93 -16.69
CA ARG A 124 10.10 6.28 -18.00
C ARG A 124 11.13 7.00 -18.84
N ILE A 125 12.02 6.27 -19.51
CA ILE A 125 12.91 6.83 -20.53
C ILE A 125 12.08 7.20 -21.77
N ILE A 126 12.13 8.46 -22.19
CA ILE A 126 11.39 8.97 -23.37
C ILE A 126 12.30 9.34 -24.54
N ARG A 127 13.59 9.59 -24.29
CA ARG A 127 14.59 9.91 -25.30
C ARG A 127 15.99 9.48 -24.85
N LEU A 128 16.83 9.09 -25.80
CA LEU A 128 18.20 8.63 -25.57
C LEU A 128 19.20 9.48 -26.36
N GLU A 129 20.24 9.91 -25.67
CA GLU A 129 21.53 10.31 -26.23
C GLU A 129 22.56 9.19 -26.00
N ASP A 130 23.81 9.38 -26.43
CA ASP A 130 24.83 8.33 -26.33
C ASP A 130 25.17 7.97 -24.87
N HIS A 131 25.45 8.97 -24.03
CA HIS A 131 25.80 8.79 -22.60
C HIS A 131 24.82 9.46 -21.62
N MET A 132 23.66 9.88 -22.11
CA MET A 132 22.64 10.55 -21.31
C MET A 132 21.25 10.18 -21.83
N SER A 133 20.24 10.26 -20.98
CA SER A 133 18.86 10.07 -21.40
C SER A 133 17.94 11.08 -20.78
N VAL A 134 16.80 11.28 -21.43
CA VAL A 134 15.70 12.07 -20.89
C VAL A 134 14.59 11.13 -20.50
N ALA A 135 14.18 11.27 -19.25
CA ALA A 135 13.10 10.52 -18.66
C ALA A 135 11.97 11.45 -18.25
N LYS A 136 10.79 10.87 -18.06
CA LYS A 136 9.58 11.53 -17.63
C LYS A 136 9.08 10.89 -16.35
N VAL A 137 8.58 11.70 -15.42
CA VAL A 137 7.88 11.21 -14.22
C VAL A 137 6.50 10.70 -14.65
N GLU A 138 6.27 9.41 -14.46
CA GLU A 138 4.99 8.76 -14.77
C GLU A 138 4.01 8.86 -13.60
N LYS A 139 4.53 8.70 -12.37
CA LYS A 139 3.79 8.85 -11.13
C LYS A 139 4.75 9.15 -10.00
N SER A 140 4.61 10.31 -9.39
CA SER A 140 5.37 10.78 -8.23
C SER A 140 4.70 10.38 -6.92
N CYS A 141 5.51 10.15 -5.89
CA CYS A 141 5.11 9.80 -4.53
C CYS A 141 5.52 10.88 -3.53
N GLY A 142 5.67 12.12 -4.00
CA GLY A 142 6.31 13.21 -3.27
C GLY A 142 7.39 13.85 -4.13
N ASP A 143 8.58 14.00 -3.58
CA ASP A 143 9.64 14.86 -4.10
C ASP A 143 10.69 14.11 -4.91
N VAL A 144 10.33 13.69 -6.13
CA VAL A 144 11.33 13.27 -7.12
C VAL A 144 12.25 14.46 -7.38
N ARG A 145 13.56 14.30 -7.21
CA ARG A 145 14.54 15.39 -7.32
C ARG A 145 15.87 14.94 -7.93
N VAL A 146 16.64 15.93 -8.40
CA VAL A 146 18.04 15.71 -8.78
C VAL A 146 18.77 15.08 -7.61
N GLY A 147 19.55 14.04 -7.88
CA GLY A 147 20.20 13.26 -6.84
C GLY A 147 19.53 11.92 -6.53
N ASN A 148 18.25 11.74 -6.85
CA ASN A 148 17.60 10.44 -6.67
C ASN A 148 18.20 9.39 -7.61
N TYR A 149 18.26 8.17 -7.10
CA TYR A 149 18.74 7.01 -7.85
C TYR A 149 17.60 6.33 -8.59
N LEU A 150 17.92 5.65 -9.68
CA LEU A 150 16.95 4.86 -10.43
C LEU A 150 17.32 3.38 -10.34
N ILE A 151 16.33 2.56 -9.99
CA ILE A 151 16.47 1.10 -10.00
C ILE A 151 15.47 0.49 -10.97
N PRO A 152 15.78 -0.67 -11.59
CA PRO A 152 14.86 -1.31 -12.53
C PRO A 152 13.47 -1.49 -11.94
N PHE A 153 12.45 -1.05 -12.68
CA PHE A 153 11.07 -1.19 -12.25
C PHE A 153 10.61 -2.64 -12.34
N LYS A 154 9.95 -3.12 -11.29
CA LYS A 154 9.27 -4.41 -11.27
C LYS A 154 7.83 -4.18 -10.83
N GLU A 155 6.90 -4.53 -11.72
CA GLU A 155 5.48 -4.45 -11.41
C GLU A 155 5.12 -5.50 -10.35
N LYS A 156 4.25 -5.10 -9.42
CA LYS A 156 3.75 -5.96 -8.35
C LYS A 156 2.24 -6.10 -8.49
N GLU A 157 1.75 -7.30 -8.17
CA GLU A 157 0.32 -7.60 -8.23
C GLU A 157 -0.43 -6.93 -7.07
N THR A 158 -1.63 -6.42 -7.36
CA THR A 158 -2.52 -5.86 -6.35
C THR A 158 -3.04 -6.95 -5.43
N VAL A 159 -2.88 -6.75 -4.13
CA VAL A 159 -3.45 -7.66 -3.11
C VAL A 159 -4.79 -7.11 -2.67
N ILE A 160 -5.87 -7.79 -3.08
CA ILE A 160 -7.23 -7.52 -2.62
C ILE A 160 -7.49 -8.30 -1.33
N GLY A 161 -8.13 -7.65 -0.36
CA GLY A 161 -8.51 -8.31 0.88
C GLY A 161 -9.12 -7.35 1.87
N LYS A 162 -9.41 -7.85 3.07
CA LYS A 162 -9.98 -7.06 4.15
C LYS A 162 -9.09 -7.05 5.38
N ASP A 163 -9.08 -5.93 6.10
CA ASP A 163 -8.50 -5.85 7.44
C ASP A 163 -9.18 -6.90 8.36
N ARG A 164 -8.38 -7.83 8.91
CA ARG A 164 -8.86 -8.88 9.82
C ARG A 164 -8.88 -8.43 11.28
N GLY A 165 -8.63 -7.16 11.57
CA GLY A 165 -8.48 -6.62 12.93
C GLY A 165 -7.26 -7.20 13.64
N TYR A 166 -7.11 -6.94 14.94
CA TYR A 166 -6.02 -7.50 15.75
C TYR A 166 -6.55 -8.56 16.70
N ASP A 167 -5.71 -9.55 17.01
CA ASP A 167 -6.08 -10.69 17.84
C ASP A 167 -5.41 -10.61 19.22
N ASN A 168 -6.21 -10.35 20.25
CA ASN A 168 -5.76 -10.29 21.65
C ASN A 168 -5.45 -11.67 22.25
N SER A 169 -5.83 -12.77 21.58
CA SER A 169 -5.69 -14.13 22.11
C SER A 169 -4.34 -14.77 21.82
N LEU A 170 -3.57 -14.25 20.85
CA LEU A 170 -2.25 -14.77 20.50
C LEU A 170 -1.30 -14.67 21.70
N LYS A 171 -0.67 -15.79 22.06
CA LYS A 171 0.31 -15.84 23.15
C LYS A 171 1.75 -15.77 22.62
N PRO A 172 2.68 -15.29 23.46
CA PRO A 172 4.08 -15.20 23.08
C PRO A 172 4.63 -16.56 22.62
N GLY A 173 5.28 -16.57 21.45
CA GLY A 173 5.92 -17.75 20.89
C GLY A 173 4.99 -18.79 20.24
N GLU A 174 3.68 -18.55 20.15
CA GLU A 174 2.76 -19.45 19.42
C GLU A 174 2.95 -19.35 17.90
N SER A 175 3.49 -18.24 17.41
CA SER A 175 3.79 -18.02 15.99
C SER A 175 4.99 -17.09 15.84
N LEU A 176 5.44 -16.87 14.60
CA LEU A 176 6.60 -16.04 14.32
C LEU A 176 6.39 -14.61 14.81
N GLU A 177 7.37 -14.12 15.57
CA GLU A 177 7.42 -12.77 16.09
C GLU A 177 8.58 -11.96 15.48
N GLY A 178 8.36 -10.66 15.37
CA GLY A 178 9.36 -9.66 15.03
C GLY A 178 9.15 -8.39 15.83
N LYS A 179 9.86 -7.34 15.44
CA LYS A 179 9.77 -6.01 16.04
C LYS A 179 9.72 -4.93 14.98
N VAL A 180 9.00 -3.87 15.28
CA VAL A 180 9.06 -2.60 14.54
C VAL A 180 10.43 -1.97 14.77
N ILE A 181 11.15 -1.66 13.69
CA ILE A 181 12.53 -1.14 13.74
C ILE A 181 12.66 0.30 13.23
N TYR A 182 11.70 0.75 12.43
CA TYR A 182 11.64 2.09 11.88
C TYR A 182 10.20 2.46 11.54
N LEU A 183 9.86 3.74 11.67
CA LEU A 183 8.56 4.32 11.36
C LEU A 183 8.74 5.42 10.33
N ASP A 184 7.96 5.42 9.24
CA ASP A 184 8.03 6.47 8.22
C ASP A 184 7.21 7.70 8.65
N THR A 185 7.65 8.35 9.73
CA THR A 185 6.97 9.49 10.36
C THR A 185 7.98 10.40 11.04
N ASP A 186 7.72 11.71 11.05
CA ASP A 186 8.61 12.69 11.70
C ASP A 186 8.62 12.61 13.23
N PHE A 187 7.56 12.07 13.84
CA PHE A 187 7.35 12.11 15.30
C PHE A 187 7.70 10.82 16.04
N ASN A 188 8.36 9.84 15.39
CA ASN A 188 8.67 8.52 15.96
C ASN A 188 7.45 7.77 16.53
N ILE A 189 6.24 8.14 16.10
CA ILE A 189 4.98 7.48 16.42
C ILE A 189 4.17 7.34 15.14
N ALA A 190 3.56 6.18 14.94
CA ALA A 190 2.77 5.88 13.76
C ALA A 190 1.38 5.36 14.16
N SER A 191 0.44 5.47 13.23
CA SER A 191 -0.93 4.95 13.40
C SER A 191 -1.45 4.44 12.05
N SER A 192 -2.72 4.08 11.97
CA SER A 192 -3.40 3.69 10.72
C SER A 192 -2.96 4.53 9.52
N GLY A 193 -2.62 3.86 8.42
CA GLY A 193 -2.19 4.47 7.16
C GLY A 193 -0.68 4.65 7.01
N HIS A 194 0.09 4.70 8.11
CA HIS A 194 1.53 4.88 8.03
C HIS A 194 2.28 3.58 7.68
N TRP A 195 3.48 3.75 7.12
CA TRP A 195 4.41 2.65 6.87
C TRP A 195 5.42 2.48 8.00
N ALA A 196 5.89 1.25 8.16
CA ALA A 196 6.95 0.89 9.09
C ALA A 196 7.84 -0.21 8.49
N LEU A 197 9.01 -0.42 9.08
CA LEU A 197 9.86 -1.58 8.81
C LEU A 197 9.84 -2.52 10.02
N ILE A 198 9.83 -3.83 9.74
CA ILE A 198 9.97 -4.89 10.74
C ILE A 198 11.22 -5.73 10.48
N ASN A 199 11.80 -6.31 11.52
CA ASN A 199 13.07 -7.06 11.47
C ASN A 199 12.94 -8.54 11.09
N ILE A 200 11.88 -8.90 10.38
CA ILE A 200 11.65 -10.24 9.84
C ILE A 200 11.23 -10.11 8.37
N GLY A 201 11.62 -11.09 7.55
CA GLY A 201 11.45 -11.08 6.11
C GLY A 201 11.32 -12.48 5.52
N GLU A 202 11.72 -12.62 4.26
CA GLU A 202 11.54 -13.85 3.47
C GLU A 202 12.25 -15.05 4.09
N ASN A 203 13.42 -14.84 4.71
CA ASN A 203 14.17 -15.92 5.37
C ASN A 203 13.40 -16.54 6.55
N GLN A 204 12.47 -15.78 7.15
CA GLN A 204 11.57 -16.27 8.20
C GLN A 204 10.21 -16.70 7.64
N GLY A 205 10.01 -16.67 6.32
CA GLY A 205 8.78 -17.11 5.66
C GLY A 205 7.67 -16.05 5.57
N ILE A 206 8.00 -14.78 5.82
CA ILE A 206 7.05 -13.67 5.66
C ILE A 206 6.72 -13.46 4.18
N LYS A 207 5.44 -13.20 3.88
CA LYS A 207 4.94 -12.98 2.51
C LYS A 207 4.15 -11.68 2.41
N THR A 208 4.20 -11.04 1.25
CA THR A 208 3.34 -9.89 0.91
C THR A 208 1.86 -10.25 1.09
N GLY A 209 1.07 -9.33 1.63
CA GLY A 209 -0.35 -9.50 1.93
C GLY A 209 -0.64 -10.17 3.28
N GLN A 210 0.37 -10.73 3.94
CA GLN A 210 0.23 -11.32 5.27
C GLN A 210 -0.08 -10.24 6.30
N GLN A 211 -1.08 -10.49 7.15
CA GLN A 211 -1.44 -9.59 8.25
C GLN A 211 -0.85 -10.08 9.58
N MET A 212 -0.49 -9.12 10.44
CA MET A 212 0.12 -9.39 11.74
C MET A 212 -0.48 -8.49 12.81
N THR A 213 -0.56 -9.01 14.02
CA THR A 213 -0.99 -8.23 15.19
C THR A 213 0.20 -7.51 15.80
N ILE A 214 0.02 -6.23 16.13
CA ILE A 214 0.99 -5.39 16.84
C ILE A 214 0.69 -5.46 18.33
N PHE A 215 1.71 -5.73 19.14
CA PHE A 215 1.64 -5.82 20.58
C PHE A 215 2.60 -4.85 21.26
N ARG A 216 2.16 -4.28 22.38
CA ARG A 216 3.00 -3.49 23.28
C ARG A 216 3.04 -4.11 24.67
N GLN A 217 4.24 -4.22 25.23
CA GLN A 217 4.47 -4.63 26.60
C GLN A 217 5.01 -3.44 27.40
N LYS A 218 4.15 -2.82 28.23
CA LYS A 218 4.47 -1.58 28.95
C LYS A 218 5.60 -1.74 29.97
N LYS A 219 5.76 -2.93 30.56
CA LYS A 219 6.79 -3.24 31.55
C LYS A 219 7.27 -4.68 31.39
N PRO A 220 8.54 -4.98 31.71
CA PRO A 220 8.99 -6.36 31.86
C PRO A 220 8.05 -7.13 32.81
N ASN A 221 7.71 -8.36 32.43
CA ASN A 221 6.79 -9.27 33.16
C ASN A 221 5.31 -8.86 33.19
N PHE A 222 4.90 -7.78 32.53
CA PHE A 222 3.48 -7.48 32.34
C PHE A 222 2.94 -8.21 31.11
N PRO A 223 1.65 -8.55 31.07
CA PRO A 223 1.03 -9.02 29.84
C PRO A 223 1.22 -8.00 28.72
N ARG A 224 1.52 -8.48 27.51
CA ARG A 224 1.47 -7.63 26.32
C ARG A 224 0.01 -7.41 25.95
N GLU A 225 -0.27 -6.25 25.38
CA GLU A 225 -1.59 -5.89 24.87
C GLU A 225 -1.53 -5.76 23.36
N ALA A 226 -2.51 -6.30 22.62
CA ALA A 226 -2.59 -6.01 21.20
C ALA A 226 -3.06 -4.57 21.02
N ILE A 227 -2.38 -3.81 20.17
CA ILE A 227 -2.64 -2.38 19.96
C ILE A 227 -2.99 -2.05 18.52
N GLY A 228 -2.80 -2.98 17.58
CA GLY A 228 -3.11 -2.73 16.18
C GLY A 228 -2.88 -3.93 15.28
N ASN A 229 -3.21 -3.73 14.01
CA ASN A 229 -3.03 -4.68 12.92
C ASN A 229 -2.24 -4.02 11.79
N LEU A 230 -1.41 -4.80 11.12
CA LEU A 230 -0.66 -4.38 9.95
C LEU A 230 -0.77 -5.40 8.81
N VAL A 231 -0.40 -4.98 7.61
CA VAL A 231 -0.19 -5.84 6.45
C VAL A 231 1.23 -5.67 5.92
N VAL A 232 1.86 -6.78 5.52
CA VAL A 232 3.14 -6.78 4.83
C VAL A 232 2.96 -6.34 3.38
N ILE A 233 3.64 -5.26 2.98
CA ILE A 233 3.54 -4.68 1.63
C ILE A 233 4.71 -5.04 0.74
N ASP A 234 5.87 -5.30 1.33
CA ASP A 234 7.09 -5.68 0.64
C ASP A 234 7.99 -6.52 1.54
N THR A 235 8.65 -7.51 0.97
CA THR A 235 9.54 -8.41 1.70
C THR A 235 10.95 -8.34 1.13
N GLN A 236 11.93 -8.28 2.03
CA GLN A 236 13.33 -8.50 1.74
C GLN A 236 13.80 -9.70 2.55
N LYS A 237 15.06 -10.12 2.35
CA LYS A 237 15.62 -11.32 3.03
C LYS A 237 15.38 -11.31 4.54
N ASN A 238 15.65 -10.20 5.22
CA ASN A 238 15.63 -10.11 6.69
C ASN A 238 14.73 -9.01 7.24
N THR A 239 14.08 -8.23 6.39
CA THR A 239 13.20 -7.13 6.81
C THR A 239 11.99 -7.09 5.91
N SER A 240 10.89 -6.55 6.42
CA SER A 240 9.69 -6.30 5.61
C SER A 240 9.20 -4.89 5.83
N THR A 241 8.66 -4.29 4.77
CA THR A 241 7.88 -3.06 4.87
C THR A 241 6.44 -3.44 5.14
N VAL A 242 5.79 -2.70 6.04
CA VAL A 242 4.42 -2.93 6.45
C VAL A 242 3.61 -1.64 6.40
N ARG A 243 2.30 -1.76 6.18
CA ARG A 243 1.34 -0.67 6.40
C ARG A 243 0.50 -1.00 7.63
N ILE A 244 0.37 -0.03 8.54
CA ILE A 244 -0.52 -0.16 9.70
C ILE A 244 -1.96 0.01 9.20
N LEU A 245 -2.80 -1.01 9.38
CA LEU A 245 -4.19 -1.00 8.94
C LEU A 245 -5.07 -0.30 9.98
N SER A 246 -5.00 -0.78 11.22
CA SER A 246 -5.78 -0.31 12.36
C SER A 246 -4.89 -0.23 13.59
N ALA A 247 -5.03 0.81 14.40
CA ALA A 247 -4.30 0.96 15.65
C ALA A 247 -5.17 1.69 16.69
N ARG A 248 -5.25 1.17 17.92
CA ARG A 248 -5.92 1.82 19.06
C ARG A 248 -4.97 2.65 19.93
N GLU A 249 -3.68 2.36 19.86
CA GLU A 249 -2.61 3.17 20.45
C GLU A 249 -1.59 3.48 19.34
N ALA A 250 -0.80 4.55 19.52
CA ALA A 250 0.27 4.87 18.59
C ALA A 250 1.35 3.77 18.60
N VAL A 251 1.74 3.31 17.42
CA VAL A 251 2.80 2.32 17.19
C VAL A 251 4.16 3.00 17.32
N GLU A 252 5.08 2.34 18.00
CA GLU A 252 6.42 2.83 18.31
C GLU A 252 7.48 1.82 17.88
N LYS A 253 8.71 2.31 17.69
CA LYS A 253 9.86 1.43 17.50
C LYS A 253 10.02 0.50 18.71
N GLY A 254 10.18 -0.78 18.45
CA GLY A 254 10.32 -1.83 19.47
C GLY A 254 9.04 -2.58 19.79
N ASP A 255 7.88 -2.11 19.31
CA ASP A 255 6.64 -2.88 19.38
C ASP A 255 6.80 -4.24 18.71
N ILE A 256 6.16 -5.25 19.29
CA ILE A 256 6.22 -6.62 18.83
C ILE A 256 5.20 -6.80 17.72
N VAL A 257 5.56 -7.51 16.67
CA VAL A 257 4.64 -7.91 15.61
C VAL A 257 4.57 -9.43 15.56
N GLN A 258 3.37 -9.99 15.44
CA GLN A 258 3.20 -11.44 15.44
C GLN A 258 2.21 -11.89 14.36
N VAL A 259 2.56 -12.96 13.66
CA VAL A 259 1.73 -13.60 12.64
C VAL A 259 0.44 -14.15 13.28
N LYS A 260 -0.70 -13.92 12.65
CA LYS A 260 -2.00 -14.49 13.03
C LYS A 260 -2.15 -15.92 12.54
#